data_AF-A0A660ZIS5-F1
#
_entry.id   AF-A0A660ZIS5-F1
#
_cell.length_a   1.000
_cell.length_b   1.000
_cell.length_c   1.000
_cell.angle_alpha   90.00
_cell.angle_beta   90.00
_cell.angle_gamma   90.00
#
_symmetry.space_group_name_H-M   'P 1'
#
loop_
_entity.id
_entity.type
_entity.pdbx_description
1 polymer ?
#
loop_
_entity_poly.entity_id
_entity_poly.type
_entity_poly.pdbx_seq_one_letter_code
_entity_poly.pdbx_strand_id
1 'polypeptide(L)'
;MKRNLSKCPVCGGELEITELRCSKCGTVIRGRFRQCEFCSLEEGQLEFLRLFLASRGNISEVAKRMGVSHPTARQRLNDLLRSLGYEIVEEEEESPVDLLERGEISVEEAIELIKRRKER
;
A
#
# COMPACT_ATOMS: atom_id res chain seq x y z
N MET A 1 11.80 -21.94 0.34
CA MET A 1 10.41 -22.25 0.75
C MET A 1 9.47 -21.67 -0.30
N LYS A 2 8.51 -22.44 -0.82
CA LYS A 2 7.47 -21.92 -1.72
C LYS A 2 6.44 -21.15 -0.88
N ARG A 3 5.82 -20.14 -1.48
CA ARG A 3 4.78 -19.32 -0.84
C ARG A 3 3.47 -20.10 -0.73
N ASN A 4 2.70 -19.83 0.32
CA ASN A 4 1.33 -20.33 0.41
C ASN A 4 0.50 -19.71 -0.72
N LEU A 5 -0.35 -20.53 -1.34
CA LEU A 5 -1.31 -20.07 -2.35
C LEU A 5 -2.48 -19.39 -1.64
N SER A 6 -2.78 -18.15 -2.01
CA SER A 6 -3.94 -17.41 -1.51
C SER A 6 -5.21 -17.72 -2.29
N LYS A 7 -5.07 -18.08 -3.58
CA LYS A 7 -6.18 -18.40 -4.50
C LYS A 7 -6.08 -19.82 -5.05
N CYS A 8 -7.24 -20.41 -5.32
CA CYS A 8 -7.37 -21.73 -5.93
C CYS A 8 -6.92 -21.67 -7.41
N PRO A 9 -5.93 -22.46 -7.84
CA PRO A 9 -5.45 -22.44 -9.23
C PRO A 9 -6.46 -22.99 -10.24
N VAL A 10 -7.56 -23.60 -9.78
CA VAL A 10 -8.61 -24.18 -10.63
C VAL A 10 -9.75 -23.19 -10.87
N CYS A 11 -10.22 -22.49 -9.84
CA CYS A 11 -11.40 -21.63 -9.93
C CYS A 11 -11.17 -20.17 -9.52
N GLY A 12 -9.98 -19.81 -9.04
CA GLY A 12 -9.66 -18.46 -8.56
C GLY A 12 -10.28 -18.10 -7.19
N GLY A 13 -11.07 -19.00 -6.58
CA GLY A 13 -11.65 -18.79 -5.25
C GLY A 13 -10.61 -18.70 -4.14
N GLU A 14 -11.02 -18.23 -2.95
CA GLU A 14 -10.12 -18.13 -1.80
C GLU A 14 -9.82 -19.50 -1.19
N LEU A 15 -8.57 -19.71 -0.79
CA LEU A 15 -8.17 -20.91 -0.06
C LEU A 15 -8.20 -20.66 1.44
N GLU A 16 -8.67 -21.64 2.22
CA GLU A 16 -8.54 -21.61 3.68
C GLU A 16 -7.44 -22.58 4.12
N ILE A 17 -6.69 -22.20 5.17
CA ILE A 17 -5.76 -23.13 5.80
C ILE A 17 -6.58 -24.03 6.73
N THR A 18 -6.49 -25.35 6.54
CA THR A 18 -7.27 -26.33 7.32
C THR A 18 -6.45 -27.12 8.34
N GLU A 19 -5.12 -27.13 8.19
CA GLU A 19 -4.21 -27.92 9.01
C GLU A 19 -2.86 -27.20 9.19
N LEU A 20 -2.39 -27.15 10.43
CA LEU A 20 -1.05 -26.69 10.80
C LEU A 20 -0.29 -27.84 11.46
N ARG A 21 0.98 -28.03 11.07
CA ARG A 21 1.84 -29.08 11.64
C ARG A 21 3.07 -28.45 12.29
N CYS A 22 3.29 -28.76 13.57
CA CYS A 22 4.51 -28.37 14.26
C CYS A 22 5.69 -29.19 13.71
N SER A 23 6.72 -28.51 13.17
CA SER A 23 7.92 -29.16 12.66
C SER A 23 8.80 -29.79 13.74
N LYS A 24 8.64 -29.39 15.01
CA LYS A 24 9.45 -29.87 16.13
C LYS A 24 8.89 -31.12 16.80
N CYS A 25 7.59 -31.12 17.14
CA CYS A 25 6.96 -32.23 17.89
C CYS A 25 5.92 -33.01 17.08
N GLY A 26 5.64 -32.60 15.83
CA GLY A 26 4.70 -33.29 14.96
C GLY A 26 3.23 -33.06 15.28
N THR A 27 2.88 -32.32 16.35
CA THR A 27 1.50 -31.96 16.68
C THR A 27 0.79 -31.37 15.46
N VAL A 28 -0.39 -31.92 15.17
CA VAL A 28 -1.26 -31.49 14.08
C VAL A 28 -2.45 -30.75 14.69
N ILE A 29 -2.68 -29.53 14.25
CA ILE A 29 -3.81 -28.70 14.67
C ILE A 29 -4.72 -28.53 13.45
N ARG A 30 -5.98 -28.95 13.58
CA ARG A 30 -6.99 -28.83 12.52
C ARG A 30 -8.03 -27.79 12.90
N GLY A 31 -8.49 -27.04 11.91
CA GLY A 31 -9.44 -25.94 12.08
C GLY A 31 -9.45 -25.06 10.85
N ARG A 32 -10.33 -24.07 10.79
CA ARG A 32 -10.29 -23.04 9.74
C ARG A 32 -9.43 -21.89 10.24
N PHE A 33 -8.27 -21.70 9.62
CA PHE A 33 -7.35 -20.63 9.97
C PHE A 33 -7.40 -19.54 8.91
N ARG A 34 -7.33 -18.29 9.36
CA ARG A 34 -7.17 -17.15 8.46
C ARG A 34 -5.83 -17.26 7.75
N GLN A 35 -5.83 -16.87 6.47
CA GLN A 35 -4.59 -16.68 5.75
C GLN A 35 -3.81 -15.49 6.31
N CYS A 36 -2.51 -15.46 6.03
CA CYS A 36 -1.69 -14.29 6.28
C CYS A 36 -2.12 -13.15 5.34
N GLU A 37 -2.39 -11.98 5.90
CA GLU A 37 -2.80 -10.77 5.16
C GLU A 37 -1.77 -10.33 4.11
N PHE A 38 -0.48 -10.60 4.33
CA PHE A 38 0.59 -10.28 3.38
C PHE A 38 0.78 -11.35 2.30
N CYS A 39 0.16 -12.52 2.44
CA CYS A 39 0.27 -13.60 1.44
C CYS A 39 -0.65 -13.39 0.24
N SER A 40 -1.66 -12.53 0.35
CA SER A 40 -2.52 -12.12 -0.76
C SER A 40 -1.91 -11.03 -1.64
N LEU A 41 -0.90 -10.30 -1.13
CA LEU A 41 -0.27 -9.20 -1.86
C LEU A 41 0.43 -9.67 -3.14
N GLU A 42 0.23 -8.90 -4.20
CA GLU A 42 0.95 -9.07 -5.45
C GLU A 42 2.45 -8.76 -5.30
N GLU A 43 3.27 -9.30 -6.19
CA GLU A 43 4.74 -9.17 -6.10
C GLU A 43 5.20 -7.70 -6.02
N GLY A 44 4.63 -6.83 -6.85
CA GLY A 44 4.95 -5.39 -6.82
C GLY A 44 4.54 -4.70 -5.52
N GLN A 45 3.41 -5.11 -4.91
CA GLN A 45 2.96 -4.56 -3.63
C GLN A 45 3.89 -4.96 -2.48
N LEU A 46 4.45 -6.17 -2.53
CA LEU A 46 5.41 -6.63 -1.53
C LEU A 46 6.78 -6.00 -1.69
N GLU A 47 7.24 -5.79 -2.92
CA GLU A 47 8.45 -5.02 -3.16
C GLU A 47 8.30 -3.60 -2.63
N PHE A 48 7.15 -2.96 -2.89
CA PHE A 48 6.84 -1.66 -2.33
C PHE A 48 6.84 -1.69 -0.79
N LEU A 49 6.16 -2.67 -0.17
CA LEU A 49 6.13 -2.82 1.29
C LEU A 49 7.53 -3.00 1.88
N ARG A 50 8.37 -3.86 1.27
CA ARG A 50 9.77 -4.06 1.71
C ARG A 50 10.57 -2.77 1.62
N LEU A 51 10.43 -2.03 0.52
CA LEU A 51 11.12 -0.76 0.32
C LEU A 51 10.67 0.27 1.35
N PHE A 52 9.36 0.40 1.57
CA PHE A 52 8.77 1.30 2.56
C PHE A 52 9.29 1.00 3.97
N LEU A 53 9.32 -0.27 4.38
CA LEU A 53 9.88 -0.69 5.67
C LEU A 53 11.39 -0.43 5.75
N ALA A 54 12.14 -0.70 4.68
CA ALA A 54 13.58 -0.41 4.62
C ALA A 54 13.88 1.09 4.71
N SER A 55 12.96 1.93 4.25
CA SER A 55 12.96 3.39 4.40
C SER A 55 12.31 3.87 5.70
N ARG A 56 12.04 2.96 6.66
CA ARG A 56 11.43 3.27 7.98
C ARG A 56 10.12 4.04 7.88
N GLY A 57 9.36 3.80 6.81
CA GLY A 57 8.10 4.48 6.55
C GLY A 57 8.22 5.87 5.88
N ASN A 58 9.41 6.28 5.44
CA ASN A 58 9.60 7.58 4.80
C ASN A 58 9.22 7.52 3.30
N ILE A 59 8.05 8.08 2.94
CA ILE A 59 7.56 8.10 1.55
C ILE A 59 8.45 8.93 0.62
N SER A 60 9.03 10.04 1.09
CA SER A 60 9.95 10.85 0.29
C SER A 60 11.20 10.06 -0.10
N GLU A 61 11.73 9.24 0.82
CA GLU A 61 12.85 8.36 0.53
C GLU A 61 12.46 7.24 -0.45
N VAL A 62 11.27 6.64 -0.27
CA VAL A 62 10.73 5.64 -1.20
C VAL A 62 10.59 6.22 -2.61
N ALA A 63 9.99 7.41 -2.74
CA ALA A 63 9.83 8.11 -4.01
C ALA A 63 11.17 8.33 -4.72
N LYS A 64 12.18 8.80 -3.97
CA LYS A 64 13.55 8.99 -4.47
C LYS A 64 14.17 7.67 -4.95
N ARG A 65 14.05 6.60 -4.16
CA ARG A 65 14.62 5.28 -4.52
C ARG A 65 13.92 4.65 -5.72
N MET A 66 12.63 4.92 -5.91
CA MET A 66 11.85 4.43 -7.05
C MET A 66 11.94 5.33 -8.29
N GLY A 67 12.51 6.54 -8.18
CA GLY A 67 12.55 7.51 -9.27
C GLY A 67 11.17 8.04 -9.67
N VAL A 68 10.23 8.11 -8.72
CA VAL A 68 8.85 8.59 -8.95
C VAL A 68 8.57 9.84 -8.14
N SER A 69 7.47 10.53 -8.47
CA SER A 69 7.02 11.67 -7.67
C SER A 69 6.52 11.22 -6.28
N HIS A 70 6.61 12.10 -5.27
CA HIS A 70 6.05 11.83 -3.95
C HIS A 70 4.55 11.44 -4.01
N PRO A 71 3.68 12.14 -4.77
CA PRO A 71 2.29 11.71 -4.97
C PRO A 71 2.16 10.28 -5.50
N THR A 72 2.99 9.88 -6.47
CA THR A 72 2.98 8.51 -7.00
C THR A 72 3.33 7.46 -5.94
N ALA A 73 4.35 7.74 -5.12
CA ALA A 73 4.72 6.83 -4.03
C ALA A 73 3.63 6.74 -2.96
N ARG A 74 2.96 7.86 -2.64
CA ARG A 74 1.81 7.91 -1.75
C ARG A 74 0.63 7.10 -2.30
N GLN A 75 0.31 7.23 -3.59
CA GLN A 75 -0.76 6.44 -4.20
C GLN A 75 -0.47 4.95 -4.10
N ARG A 76 0.77 4.52 -4.34
CA ARG A 76 1.17 3.11 -4.19
C ARG A 76 1.02 2.61 -2.75
N LEU A 77 1.31 3.45 -1.75
CA LEU A 77 1.04 3.12 -0.35
C LEU A 77 -0.46 2.93 -0.12
N ASN A 78 -1.28 3.83 -0.66
CA ASN A 78 -2.73 3.72 -0.54
C ASN A 78 -3.25 2.44 -1.18
N ASP A 79 -2.80 2.09 -2.38
CA ASP A 79 -3.21 0.86 -3.05
C ASP A 79 -2.79 -0.40 -2.28
N LEU A 80 -1.58 -0.40 -1.70
CA LEU A 80 -1.12 -1.47 -0.80
C LEU A 80 -2.03 -1.61 0.42
N LEU A 81 -2.36 -0.50 1.09
CA LEU A 81 -3.21 -0.48 2.27
C LEU A 81 -4.64 -0.97 1.95
N ARG A 82 -5.20 -0.60 0.79
CA ARG A 82 -6.48 -1.13 0.32
C ARG A 82 -6.44 -2.64 0.12
N SER A 83 -5.37 -3.18 -0.46
CA SER A 83 -5.22 -4.63 -0.64
C SER A 83 -5.05 -5.40 0.67
N LEU A 84 -4.60 -4.73 1.74
CA LEU A 84 -4.60 -5.26 3.10
C LEU A 84 -5.94 -5.10 3.82
N GLY A 85 -6.94 -4.46 3.19
CA GLY A 85 -8.27 -4.26 3.74
C GLY A 85 -8.42 -3.03 4.64
N TYR A 86 -7.47 -2.10 4.61
CA TYR A 86 -7.62 -0.82 5.32
C TYR A 86 -8.49 0.15 4.51
N GLU A 87 -9.43 0.79 5.20
CA GLU A 87 -10.16 1.93 4.66
C GLU A 87 -9.25 3.15 4.65
N ILE A 88 -9.12 3.78 3.48
CA ILE A 88 -8.31 4.99 3.31
C ILE A 88 -9.26 6.08 2.89
N VAL A 89 -9.45 7.04 3.77
CA VAL A 89 -10.06 8.31 3.40
C VAL A 89 -8.99 9.06 2.63
N GLU A 90 -9.14 9.15 1.30
CA GLU A 90 -8.33 10.08 0.53
C GLU A 90 -8.75 11.49 0.96
N GLU A 91 -7.89 12.16 1.72
CA GLU A 91 -7.95 13.61 1.77
C GLU A 91 -7.60 14.08 0.37
N GLU A 92 -8.61 14.46 -0.42
CA GLU A 92 -8.41 15.19 -1.66
C GLU A 92 -7.67 16.48 -1.30
N GLU A 93 -6.33 16.45 -1.38
CA GLU A 93 -5.53 17.66 -1.32
C GLU A 93 -5.83 18.45 -2.61
N GLU A 94 -6.91 19.25 -2.60
CA GLU A 94 -7.35 20.04 -3.73
C GLU A 94 -6.16 20.72 -4.41
N SER A 95 -6.05 20.56 -5.73
CA SER A 95 -4.95 21.17 -6.46
C SER A 95 -5.08 22.69 -6.32
N PRO A 96 -3.98 23.41 -6.04
CA PRO A 96 -3.98 24.87 -6.10
C PRO A 96 -4.41 25.37 -7.49
N VAL A 97 -4.25 24.56 -8.54
CA VAL A 97 -4.74 24.88 -9.88
C VAL A 97 -6.26 24.80 -9.96
N ASP A 98 -6.87 23.75 -9.39
CA ASP A 98 -8.33 23.57 -9.41
C ASP A 98 -9.03 24.68 -8.60
N LEU A 99 -8.44 25.05 -7.45
CA LEU A 99 -8.89 26.16 -6.62
C LEU A 99 -8.83 27.51 -7.36
N LEU A 100 -7.79 27.71 -8.18
CA LEU A 100 -7.61 28.91 -9.00
C LEU A 100 -8.62 28.95 -10.16
N GLU A 101 -8.87 27.82 -10.83
CA GLU A 101 -9.85 27.73 -11.92
C GLU A 101 -11.28 28.00 -11.45
N ARG A 102 -11.61 27.62 -10.20
CA ARG A 102 -12.90 27.93 -9.57
C ARG A 102 -12.99 29.34 -9.00
N GLY A 103 -11.89 30.09 -9.02
CA GLY A 103 -11.80 31.45 -8.50
C GLY A 103 -11.85 31.55 -6.97
N GLU A 104 -11.55 30.45 -6.27
CA GLU A 104 -11.58 30.37 -4.81
C GLU A 104 -10.31 30.93 -4.16
N ILE A 105 -9.21 30.97 -4.93
CA ILE A 105 -7.94 31.57 -4.52
C ILE A 105 -7.39 32.45 -5.65
N SER A 106 -6.55 33.40 -5.27
CA SER A 106 -5.76 34.25 -6.18
C SER A 106 -4.56 33.50 -6.77
N VAL A 107 -3.98 34.07 -7.84
CA VAL A 107 -2.76 33.55 -8.46
C VAL A 107 -1.60 33.56 -7.46
N GLU A 108 -1.51 34.60 -6.64
CA GLU A 108 -0.50 34.75 -5.60
C GLU A 108 -0.62 33.65 -4.53
N GLU A 109 -1.84 33.37 -4.06
CA GLU A 109 -2.13 32.30 -3.10
C GLU A 109 -1.85 30.91 -3.68
N ALA A 110 -2.17 30.69 -4.96
CA ALA A 110 -1.83 29.44 -5.65
C ALA A 110 -0.31 29.24 -5.72
N ILE A 111 0.46 30.29 -6.02
CA ILE A 111 1.92 30.26 -6.05
C ILE A 111 2.49 29.95 -4.65
N GLU A 112 1.98 30.56 -3.59
CA GLU A 112 2.41 30.27 -2.21
C GLU A 112 2.10 28.84 -1.79
N LEU A 113 0.91 28.33 -2.09
CA LEU A 113 0.54 26.95 -1.81
C LEU A 113 1.46 25.96 -2.52
N ILE A 114 1.80 26.22 -3.79
CA ILE A 114 2.73 25.38 -4.56
C ILE A 114 4.14 25.43 -3.97
N LYS A 115 4.63 26.62 -3.56
CA LYS A 115 5.93 26.77 -2.90
C LYS A 115 5.98 25.99 -1.59
N ARG A 116 4.95 26.13 -0.75
CA ARG A 116 4.84 25.45 0.55
C ARG A 116 4.76 23.93 0.40
N ARG A 117 4.16 23.42 -0.68
CA ARG A 117 4.11 21.98 -1.01
C ARG A 117 5.46 21.43 -1.52
N LYS A 118 6.33 22.26 -2.12
CA LYS A 118 7.67 21.83 -2.58
C LYS A 118 8.70 21.68 -1.45
N GLU A 119 8.43 22.24 -0.27
CA GLU A 119 9.32 22.23 0.89
C GLU A 119 8.99 21.14 1.93
N ARG A 120 7.89 20.41 1.74
CA ARG A 120 7.48 19.24 2.54
C ARG A 120 7.94 17.94 1.90
#